data_AF-A0A9D2X9V4-F1
#
_entry.id   AF-A0A9D2X9V4-F1
#
_cell.length_a   1.000
_cell.length_b   1.000
_cell.length_c   1.000
_cell.angle_alpha   90.00
_cell.angle_beta   90.00
_cell.angle_gamma   90.00
#
_symmetry.space_group_name_H-M   'P 1'
#
loop_
_entity.id
_entity.type
_entity.pdbx_description
1 polymer ?
#
loop_
_entity_poly.entity_id
_entity_poly.type
_entity_poly.pdbx_seq_one_letter_code
_entity_poly.pdbx_strand_id
1 'polypeptide(L)' 'MFKFPKKKTEVSTEVLVRFIWVSSFLAMIFTLPPLGLFLGIYYLTGELIIGAVIGFGVHFVILAFSGRISKIITKLMS' A
#
# COMPACT_ATOMS: atom_id res chain seq x y z
N MET A 1 -14.63 40.44 -4.31
CA MET A 1 -14.03 39.52 -5.30
C MET A 1 -12.97 38.68 -4.59
N PHE A 2 -13.30 37.44 -4.22
CA PHE A 2 -12.35 36.54 -3.54
C PHE A 2 -11.24 36.16 -4.53
N LYS A 3 -10.01 36.64 -4.30
CA LYS A 3 -8.83 36.19 -5.04
C LYS A 3 -8.42 34.83 -4.48
N PHE A 4 -8.83 33.75 -5.13
CA PHE A 4 -8.24 32.44 -4.87
C PHE A 4 -6.77 32.46 -5.32
N PRO A 5 -5.81 32.13 -4.44
CA PRO A 5 -4.42 31.99 -4.88
C PRO A 5 -4.33 30.85 -5.88
N LYS A 6 -3.93 31.16 -7.12
CA LYS A 6 -3.51 30.14 -8.10
C LYS A 6 -2.28 29.44 -7.54
N LYS A 7 -2.46 28.31 -6.86
CA LYS A 7 -1.36 27.44 -6.46
C LYS A 7 -0.84 26.75 -7.72
N LYS A 8 0.14 27.34 -8.39
CA LYS A 8 0.94 26.61 -9.38
C LYS A 8 1.90 25.71 -8.59
N THR A 9 1.47 24.48 -8.30
CA THR A 9 2.40 23.46 -7.81
C THR A 9 3.18 22.94 -9.01
N GLU A 10 4.30 23.59 -9.33
CA GLU A 10 5.34 22.94 -10.13
C GLU A 10 5.94 21.83 -9.27
N VAL A 11 5.28 20.67 -9.25
CA VAL A 11 5.83 19.46 -8.63
C VAL A 11 6.93 18.97 -9.57
N SER A 12 8.17 18.94 -9.08
CA SER A 12 9.28 18.39 -9.84
C SER A 12 8.96 16.95 -10.28
N THR A 13 9.32 16.61 -11.51
CA THR A 13 9.20 15.25 -12.06
C THR A 13 9.84 14.21 -11.13
N GLU A 14 10.92 14.57 -10.44
CA GLU A 14 11.59 13.73 -9.46
C GLU A 14 10.69 13.38 -8.25
N VAL A 15 9.95 14.37 -7.75
CA VAL A 15 8.99 14.16 -6.64
C VAL A 15 7.83 13.28 -7.09
N LEU A 16 7.36 13.46 -8.33
CA LEU A 16 6.31 12.64 -8.91
C LEU A 16 6.74 11.18 -9.05
N VAL A 17 7.95 10.94 -9.60
CA VAL A 17 8.51 9.60 -9.76
C VAL A 17 8.67 8.92 -8.40
N ARG A 18 9.22 9.63 -7.40
CA ARG A 18 9.36 9.11 -6.03
C ARG A 18 8.00 8.75 -5.42
N PHE A 19 6.98 9.59 -5.62
CA PHE A 19 5.64 9.31 -5.11
C PHE A 19 5.03 8.06 -5.75
N ILE A 20 5.13 7.92 -7.08
CA ILE A 20 4.66 6.72 -7.80
C ILE A 20 5.39 5.48 -7.27
N TRP A 21 6.70 5.59 -7.03
CA TRP A 21 7.47 4.43 -6.60
C TRP A 21 7.10 4.00 -5.17
N VAL A 22 7.09 4.95 -4.23
CA VAL A 22 6.72 4.69 -2.83
C VAL A 22 5.31 4.12 -2.73
N SER A 23 4.35 4.67 -3.48
CA SER A 23 2.96 4.18 -3.47
C SER A 23 2.83 2.78 -4.06
N SER A 24 3.56 2.47 -5.14
CA SER A 24 3.54 1.13 -5.75
C SER A 24 4.12 0.07 -4.81
N PHE A 25 5.24 0.35 -4.15
CA PHE A 25 5.81 -0.57 -3.16
C PHE A 25 4.89 -0.77 -1.95
N LEU A 26 4.28 0.32 -1.48
CA LEU A 26 3.33 0.25 -0.38
C LEU A 26 2.13 -0.62 -0.74
N ALA A 27 1.60 -0.48 -1.97
CA ALA A 27 0.51 -1.31 -2.48
C ALA A 27 0.90 -2.79 -2.58
N MET A 28 2.12 -3.10 -3.06
CA MET A 28 2.62 -4.49 -3.08
C MET A 28 2.69 -5.09 -1.68
N ILE A 29 3.20 -4.35 -0.69
CA ILE A 29 3.28 -4.82 0.70
C ILE A 29 1.88 -5.04 1.30
N PHE A 30 0.89 -4.25 0.90
CA PHE A 30 -0.48 -4.45 1.36
C PHE A 30 -1.18 -5.62 0.68
N THR A 31 -0.77 -6.02 -0.51
CA THR A 31 -1.52 -7.00 -1.32
C THR A 31 -0.86 -8.37 -1.32
N LEU A 32 0.45 -8.45 -1.51
CA LEU A 32 1.15 -9.72 -1.71
C LEU A 32 1.12 -10.64 -0.47
N PRO A 33 1.41 -10.18 0.76
CA PRO A 33 1.35 -11.07 1.92
C PRO A 33 -0.07 -11.57 2.22
N PRO A 34 -1.12 -10.72 2.25
CA PRO A 34 -2.51 -11.18 2.38
C PRO A 34 -2.95 -12.15 1.29
N LEU A 35 -2.57 -11.88 0.04
CA LEU A 35 -2.90 -12.74 -1.10
C LEU A 35 -2.21 -14.10 -0.98
N GLY A 36 -0.93 -14.12 -0.62
CA GLY A 36 -0.18 -15.35 -0.39
C GLY A 36 -0.81 -16.20 0.71
N LEU A 37 -1.26 -15.56 1.79
CA LEU A 37 -1.94 -16.25 2.88
C LEU A 37 -3.31 -16.81 2.46
N PHE A 38 -4.11 -16.00 1.76
CA PHE A 38 -5.40 -16.43 1.19
C PHE A 38 -5.23 -17.67 0.31
N LEU A 39 -4.32 -17.60 -0.67
CA LEU A 39 -4.06 -18.70 -1.60
C LEU A 39 -3.49 -19.91 -0.86
N GLY A 40 -2.56 -19.71 0.08
CA GLY A 40 -1.99 -20.79 0.86
C GLY A 40 -3.05 -21.57 1.65
N ILE A 41 -3.96 -20.88 2.33
CA ILE A 41 -5.06 -21.51 3.05
C ILE A 41 -5.99 -22.23 2.08
N TYR A 42 -6.38 -21.57 0.99
CA TYR A 42 -7.28 -22.15 -0.01
C TYR A 42 -6.70 -23.43 -0.65
N TYR A 43 -5.43 -23.41 -1.07
CA TYR A 43 -4.80 -24.59 -1.70
C TYR A 43 -4.53 -25.73 -0.72
N LEU A 44 -4.29 -25.45 0.55
CA LEU A 44 -3.99 -26.49 1.55
C LEU A 44 -5.24 -27.10 2.19
N THR A 45 -6.33 -26.34 2.31
CA THR A 45 -7.53 -26.75 3.04
C THR A 45 -8.78 -26.87 2.17
N GLY A 46 -8.80 -26.24 0.99
CA GLY A 46 -10.00 -26.08 0.18
C GLY A 46 -10.96 -25.00 0.69
N GLU A 47 -10.71 -24.41 1.86
CA GLU A 47 -11.65 -23.51 2.54
C GLU A 47 -11.48 -22.05 2.12
N LEU A 48 -12.28 -21.64 1.14
CA LEU A 48 -12.24 -20.28 0.57
C LEU A 48 -12.65 -19.20 1.58
N ILE A 49 -13.66 -19.46 2.42
CA ILE A 49 -14.16 -18.48 3.39
C ILE A 49 -13.10 -18.21 4.46
N ILE A 50 -12.47 -19.26 5.00
CA ILE A 50 -11.42 -19.14 6.02
C ILE A 50 -10.23 -18.37 5.44
N GLY A 51 -9.78 -18.74 4.24
CA GLY A 51 -8.73 -18.02 3.54
C GLY A 51 -9.07 -16.53 3.36
N ALA A 52 -10.30 -16.22 2.96
CA ALA A 52 -10.74 -14.85 2.72
C ALA A 52 -10.75 -14.02 4.02
N VAL A 53 -11.31 -14.55 5.10
CA VAL A 53 -11.38 -13.86 6.40
C VAL A 53 -9.98 -13.59 6.93
N ILE A 54 -9.08 -14.57 6.89
CA ILE A 54 -7.73 -14.41 7.42
C ILE A 54 -6.89 -13.49 6.52
N GLY A 55 -6.92 -13.70 5.19
CA GLY A 55 -6.21 -12.83 4.24
C GLY A 55 -6.66 -11.36 4.37
N PHE A 56 -7.97 -11.11 4.38
CA PHE A 56 -8.52 -9.78 4.60
C PHE A 56 -8.12 -9.21 5.96
N GLY A 57 -8.21 -10.00 7.05
CA GLY A 57 -7.76 -9.58 8.37
C GLY A 57 -6.29 -9.11 8.37
N VAL A 58 -5.40 -9.87 7.75
CA VAL A 58 -3.98 -9.49 7.63
C VAL A 58 -3.80 -8.21 6.81
N HIS A 59 -4.59 -8.00 5.74
CA HIS A 59 -4.55 -6.75 4.98
C HIS A 59 -4.81 -5.53 5.87
N PHE A 60 -5.83 -5.57 6.74
CA PHE A 60 -6.13 -4.46 7.65
C PHE A 60 -5.07 -4.27 8.74
N VAL A 61 -4.48 -5.36 9.24
CA VAL A 61 -3.36 -5.26 10.18
C VAL A 61 -2.19 -4.53 9.52
N ILE A 62 -1.82 -4.88 8.28
CA ILE A 62 -0.73 -4.21 7.56
C ILE A 62 -1.11 -2.74 7.28
N LEU A 63 -2.34 -2.47 6.88
CA LEU A 63 -2.84 -1.10 6.67
C LEU A 63 -2.73 -0.23 7.93
N ALA A 64 -2.96 -0.79 9.12
CA ALA A 64 -2.79 -0.06 10.38
C ALA A 64 -1.35 0.42 10.60
N PHE A 65 -0.36 -0.26 10.00
CA PHE A 65 1.04 0.12 10.01
C PHE A 65 1.51 0.91 8.77
N SER A 66 0.59 1.27 7.87
CA SER A 66 0.87 1.97 6.59
C SER A 66 1.81 3.16 6.73
N GLY A 67 1.58 4.03 7.71
CA GLY A 67 2.41 5.21 7.94
C GLY A 67 3.86 4.89 8.33
N ARG A 68 4.08 3.79 9.08
CA ARG A 68 5.43 3.33 9.42
C ARG A 68 6.11 2.71 8.20
N ILE A 69 5.38 1.89 7.46
CA ILE A 69 5.89 1.22 6.25
C ILE A 69 6.26 2.27 5.19
N SER A 70 5.39 3.26 4.94
CA SER A 70 5.66 4.34 3.99
C SER A 70 6.92 5.14 4.33
N LYS A 71 7.17 5.43 5.62
CA LYS A 71 8.42 6.09 6.06
C LYS A 71 9.66 5.24 5.77
N ILE A 72 9.59 3.92 5.99
CA ILE A 72 10.69 3.00 5.70
C ILE A 72 10.99 2.99 4.19
N ILE A 73 9.97 2.80 3.35
CA ILE A 73 10.12 2.80 1.88
C ILE A 73 10.69 4.15 1.40
N THR A 74 10.15 5.25 1.91
CA THR A 74 10.62 6.60 1.54
C THR A 74 12.08 6.82 1.89
N LYS A 75 12.57 6.26 3.00
CA LYS A 75 13.98 6.32 3.41
C LYS A 75 14.87 5.43 2.53
N LEU A 76 14.38 4.25 2.11
CA LEU A 76 15.12 3.35 1.22
C LEU A 76 15.26 3.89 -0.21
N MET A 77 14.27 4.66 -0.66
CA MET A 77 14.27 5.31 -1.99
C MET A 77 14.81 6.73 -1.96
N SER A 78 15.36 7.19 -0.82
CA SER A 78 16.00 8.51 -0.67
C SER A 78 17.49 8.42 -0.92
#